data_AF-A0A370GET3-F1
#
_entry.id   AF-A0A370GET3-F1
#
_cell.length_a   1.000
_cell.length_b   1.000
_cell.length_c   1.000
_cell.angle_alpha   90.00
_cell.angle_beta   90.00
_cell.angle_gamma   90.00
#
_symmetry.space_group_name_H-M   'P 1'
#
loop_
_entity.id
_entity.type
_entity.pdbx_description
1 polymer ?
#
loop_
_entity_poly.entity_id
_entity_poly.type
_entity_poly.pdbx_seq_one_letter_code
_entity_poly.pdbx_strand_id
1 'polypeptide(L)'
;MLDARLEIANDIISMFNRDQKVSKAFLRGSISRPEEMDKYSDIDIGVDVSGHDNGEFARSIPIMMEKNFNVLFFDWSPSLLPDDYVITFVLKDVPIFWIVDIQVFASPHHPSLREVSVNKYHHLLKLWILNLKYWIRRDGHAAENIERLARKALGAVPDSQELFKLMSEVLKEIKMNIEPELFDFVHRCKEELQRFKN
;
A
#
# COMPACT_ATOMS: atom_id res chain seq x y z
N MET A 1 -4.23 -5.79 25.10
CA MET A 1 -4.82 -6.30 23.86
C MET A 1 -3.71 -6.23 22.82
N LEU A 2 -3.34 -7.34 22.19
CA LEU A 2 -2.32 -7.33 21.15
C LEU A 2 -2.87 -6.50 19.97
N ASP A 3 -2.04 -5.66 19.36
CA ASP A 3 -2.47 -4.87 18.21
C ASP A 3 -2.76 -5.81 17.04
N ALA A 4 -3.99 -5.82 16.49
CA ALA A 4 -4.37 -6.76 15.43
C ALA A 4 -3.50 -6.62 14.16
N ARG A 5 -2.81 -5.48 13.96
CA ARG A 5 -1.81 -5.36 12.89
C ARG A 5 -0.60 -6.25 13.12
N LEU A 6 -0.18 -6.45 14.37
CA LEU A 6 0.90 -7.36 14.71
C LEU A 6 0.50 -8.81 14.46
N GLU A 7 -0.77 -9.16 14.70
CA GLU A 7 -1.29 -10.50 14.37
C GLU A 7 -1.21 -10.74 12.86
N ILE A 8 -1.75 -9.83 12.05
CA ILE A 8 -1.66 -9.87 10.58
C ILE A 8 -0.20 -9.96 10.12
N ALA A 9 0.68 -9.11 10.65
CA ALA A 9 2.08 -9.11 10.28
C ALA A 9 2.77 -10.44 10.63
N ASN A 10 2.52 -10.98 11.82
CA ASN A 10 3.09 -12.25 12.27
C ASN A 10 2.60 -13.43 11.42
N ASP A 11 1.34 -13.43 10.99
CA ASP A 11 0.80 -14.45 10.09
C ASP A 11 1.48 -14.41 8.72
N ILE A 12 1.65 -13.20 8.15
CA ILE A 12 2.34 -13.01 6.87
C ILE A 12 3.82 -13.41 6.98
N ILE A 13 4.51 -12.99 8.04
CA ILE A 13 5.90 -13.38 8.32
C ILE A 13 6.02 -14.89 8.48
N SER A 14 5.10 -15.51 9.21
CA SER A 14 5.07 -16.97 9.40
C SER A 14 4.82 -17.72 8.10
N MET A 15 3.97 -17.20 7.22
CA MET A 15 3.77 -17.74 5.88
C MET A 15 5.07 -17.70 5.07
N PHE A 16 5.74 -16.55 5.00
CA PHE A 16 7.00 -16.45 4.24
C PHE A 16 8.11 -17.32 4.82
N ASN A 17 8.27 -17.37 6.14
CA ASN A 17 9.30 -18.20 6.79
C ASN A 17 9.12 -19.72 6.59
N ARG A 18 7.98 -20.17 6.05
CA ARG A 18 7.77 -21.58 5.67
C ARG A 18 8.25 -21.89 4.24
N ASP A 19 8.53 -20.87 3.43
CA ASP A 19 9.05 -21.05 2.08
C ASP A 19 10.56 -21.32 2.10
N GLN A 20 11.00 -22.37 1.40
CA GLN A 20 12.40 -22.79 1.34
C GLN A 20 13.34 -21.75 0.69
N LYS A 21 12.82 -20.82 -0.12
CA LYS A 21 13.60 -19.73 -0.71
C LYS A 21 13.79 -18.55 0.26
N VAL A 22 13.07 -18.52 1.38
CA VAL A 22 13.12 -17.43 2.36
C VAL A 22 14.15 -17.76 3.45
N SER A 23 15.19 -16.94 3.55
CA SER A 23 16.12 -16.98 4.67
C SER A 23 15.49 -16.43 5.94
N LYS A 24 14.78 -15.30 5.82
CA LYS A 24 14.08 -14.67 6.95
C LYS A 24 13.05 -13.64 6.47
N ALA A 25 11.85 -13.67 7.04
CA ALA A 25 10.89 -12.56 7.00
C ALA A 25 10.84 -11.84 8.36
N PHE A 26 10.68 -10.51 8.35
CA PHE A 26 10.64 -9.70 9.56
C PHE A 26 9.84 -8.41 9.41
N LEU A 27 9.35 -7.89 10.54
CA LEU A 27 8.63 -6.63 10.63
C LEU A 27 9.59 -5.43 10.48
N ARG A 28 9.11 -4.38 9.82
CA ARG A 28 9.80 -3.11 9.61
C ARG A 28 8.88 -1.94 9.98
N GLY A 29 9.35 -0.72 9.70
CA GLY A 29 8.53 0.49 9.81
C GLY A 29 8.13 0.84 11.24
N SER A 30 7.10 1.68 11.36
CA SER A 30 6.67 2.20 12.66
C SER A 30 6.08 1.12 13.56
N ILE A 31 5.48 0.05 13.03
CA ILE A 31 4.92 -1.03 13.87
C ILE A 31 6.04 -1.81 14.59
N SER A 32 7.26 -1.84 14.03
CA SER A 32 8.43 -2.43 14.73
C SER A 32 8.94 -1.58 15.90
N ARG A 33 8.48 -0.33 16.03
CA ARG A 33 8.90 0.66 17.01
C ARG A 33 7.67 1.25 17.71
N PRO A 34 7.21 0.65 18.83
CA PRO A 34 5.94 1.01 19.48
C PRO A 34 5.72 2.51 19.73
N GLU A 35 6.79 3.27 19.95
CA GLU A 35 6.81 4.72 20.14
C GLU A 35 6.47 5.55 18.88
N GLU A 36 6.60 4.98 17.69
CA GLU A 36 6.26 5.60 16.40
C GLU A 36 4.90 5.13 15.85
N MET A 37 4.28 4.13 16.49
CA MET A 37 3.05 3.53 16.02
C MET A 37 1.84 4.39 16.39
N ASP A 38 1.07 4.79 15.36
CA ASP A 38 -0.23 5.44 15.52
C ASP A 38 -1.35 4.61 14.86
N LYS A 39 -2.61 5.04 14.96
CA LYS A 39 -3.74 4.33 14.34
C LYS A 39 -3.74 4.34 12.80
N TYR A 40 -2.88 5.14 12.17
CA TYR A 40 -2.75 5.30 10.72
C TYR A 40 -1.53 4.54 10.17
N SER A 41 -0.81 3.83 11.02
CA SER A 41 0.39 3.08 10.64
C SER A 41 0.03 1.85 9.82
N ASP A 42 0.75 1.71 8.72
CA ASP A 42 0.82 0.60 7.78
C ASP A 42 1.72 -0.53 8.30
N ILE A 43 1.65 -1.69 7.65
CA ILE A 43 2.38 -2.89 8.00
C ILE A 43 3.53 -3.07 7.00
N ASP A 44 4.76 -2.80 7.43
CA ASP A 44 5.95 -2.99 6.59
C ASP A 44 6.63 -4.34 6.90
N ILE A 45 6.87 -5.15 5.88
CA ILE A 45 7.50 -6.47 6.00
C ILE A 45 8.71 -6.55 5.06
N GLY A 46 9.84 -6.98 5.62
CA GLY A 46 11.01 -7.37 4.85
C GLY A 46 11.06 -8.88 4.64
N VAL A 47 11.38 -9.32 3.42
CA VAL A 47 11.61 -10.73 3.09
C VAL A 47 13.00 -10.91 2.47
N ASP A 48 13.86 -11.61 3.20
CA ASP A 48 15.20 -11.98 2.77
C ASP A 48 15.17 -13.31 2.02
N VAL A 49 15.60 -13.28 0.76
CA VAL A 49 15.78 -14.47 -0.08
C VAL A 49 17.21 -14.61 -0.57
N SER A 50 18.18 -14.15 0.23
CA SER A 50 19.61 -14.27 -0.07
C SER A 50 19.99 -15.71 -0.44
N GLY A 51 20.75 -15.85 -1.53
CA GLY A 51 21.02 -17.13 -2.19
C GLY A 51 20.03 -17.48 -3.33
N HIS A 52 18.97 -16.70 -3.52
CA HIS A 52 17.99 -16.88 -4.59
C HIS A 52 17.74 -15.58 -5.37
N ASP A 53 17.08 -15.69 -6.52
CA ASP A 53 16.66 -14.54 -7.33
C ASP A 53 15.45 -13.84 -6.67
N ASN A 54 15.68 -12.65 -6.11
CA ASN A 54 14.65 -11.86 -5.45
C ASN A 54 13.60 -11.29 -6.43
N GLY A 55 13.93 -11.09 -7.70
CA GLY A 55 12.97 -10.61 -8.69
C GLY A 55 12.01 -11.72 -9.11
N GLU A 56 12.52 -12.94 -9.29
CA GLU A 56 11.67 -14.13 -9.51
C GLU A 56 10.79 -14.40 -8.29
N PHE A 57 11.34 -14.33 -7.08
CA PHE A 57 10.57 -14.52 -5.85
C PHE A 57 9.49 -13.42 -5.68
N ALA A 58 9.82 -12.16 -5.95
CA ALA A 58 8.86 -11.07 -5.88
C ALA A 58 7.65 -11.32 -6.79
N ARG A 59 7.85 -11.88 -8.00
CA ARG A 59 6.74 -12.23 -8.92
C ARG A 59 5.76 -13.25 -8.33
N SER A 60 6.20 -14.13 -7.42
CA SER A 60 5.31 -15.11 -6.79
C SER A 60 4.52 -14.57 -5.61
N ILE A 61 4.92 -13.42 -5.04
CA ILE A 61 4.31 -12.88 -3.81
C ILE A 61 2.81 -12.61 -3.96
N PRO A 62 2.30 -11.98 -5.05
CA PRO A 62 0.86 -11.77 -5.19
C PRO A 62 0.05 -13.07 -5.07
N ILE A 63 0.51 -14.14 -5.73
CA ILE A 63 -0.13 -15.46 -5.68
C ILE A 63 -0.05 -16.06 -4.27
N MET A 64 1.07 -15.89 -3.56
CA MET A 64 1.20 -16.36 -2.17
C MET A 64 0.23 -15.63 -1.25
N MET A 65 0.13 -14.31 -1.40
CA MET A 65 -0.75 -13.47 -0.59
C MET A 65 -2.22 -13.79 -0.85
N GLU A 66 -2.65 -13.88 -2.11
CA GLU A 66 -4.04 -14.21 -2.48
C GLU A 66 -4.47 -15.61 -2.02
N LYS A 67 -3.53 -16.57 -1.92
CA LYS A 67 -3.82 -17.92 -1.42
C LYS A 67 -4.04 -18.00 0.09
N ASN A 68 -3.45 -17.09 0.86
CA ASN A 68 -3.43 -17.16 2.32
C ASN A 68 -4.25 -16.05 3.00
N PHE A 69 -4.54 -14.97 2.27
CA PHE A 69 -5.22 -13.80 2.80
C PHE A 69 -6.30 -13.32 1.84
N ASN A 70 -7.31 -12.65 2.40
CA ASN A 70 -8.37 -12.03 1.60
C ASN A 70 -7.88 -10.69 1.04
N VAL A 71 -7.11 -10.75 -0.05
CA VAL A 71 -6.56 -9.58 -0.74
C VAL A 71 -7.66 -8.92 -1.57
N LEU A 72 -7.89 -7.62 -1.35
CA LEU A 72 -8.77 -6.80 -2.20
C LEU A 72 -8.07 -6.41 -3.49
N PHE A 73 -6.86 -5.90 -3.37
CA PHE A 73 -5.98 -5.61 -4.51
C PHE A 73 -4.52 -5.49 -4.02
N PHE A 74 -3.59 -5.47 -4.98
CA PHE A 74 -2.20 -5.14 -4.74
C PHE A 74 -1.68 -4.16 -5.79
N ASP A 75 -0.61 -3.44 -5.47
CA ASP A 75 0.04 -2.49 -6.37
C ASP A 75 1.56 -2.60 -6.24
N TRP A 76 2.25 -2.60 -7.38
CA TRP A 76 3.71 -2.55 -7.39
C TRP A 76 4.21 -1.12 -7.25
N SER A 77 5.45 -0.96 -6.78
CA SER A 77 6.15 0.33 -6.85
C SER A 77 7.11 0.35 -8.05
N PRO A 78 6.62 0.60 -9.29
CA PRO A 78 7.43 0.46 -10.51
C PRO A 78 8.62 1.42 -10.55
N SER A 79 8.56 2.55 -9.85
CA SER A 79 9.65 3.53 -9.78
C SER A 79 10.89 3.03 -9.01
N LEU A 80 10.76 1.91 -8.29
CA LEU A 80 11.86 1.29 -7.56
C LEU A 80 12.55 0.18 -8.37
N LEU A 81 11.94 -0.26 -9.48
CA LEU A 81 12.51 -1.32 -10.30
C LEU A 81 13.68 -0.81 -11.15
N PRO A 82 14.70 -1.65 -11.39
CA PRO A 82 14.88 -3.01 -10.88
C PRO A 82 15.59 -3.10 -9.51
N ASP A 83 15.96 -1.98 -8.92
CA ASP A 83 16.86 -1.94 -7.75
C ASP A 83 16.19 -2.45 -6.47
N ASP A 84 14.89 -2.24 -6.34
CA ASP A 84 14.10 -2.60 -5.17
C ASP A 84 12.73 -3.18 -5.57
N TYR A 85 12.35 -4.28 -4.89
CA TYR A 85 11.08 -4.97 -5.13
C TYR A 85 10.11 -4.73 -3.98
N VAL A 86 9.17 -3.79 -4.16
CA VAL A 86 8.14 -3.44 -3.18
C VAL A 86 6.74 -3.64 -3.75
N ILE A 87 5.92 -4.39 -3.02
CA ILE A 87 4.53 -4.69 -3.37
C ILE A 87 3.64 -4.30 -2.19
N THR A 88 2.63 -3.47 -2.46
CA THR A 88 1.63 -3.05 -1.48
C THR A 88 0.38 -3.91 -1.62
N PHE A 89 -0.16 -4.40 -0.51
CA PHE A 89 -1.41 -5.16 -0.45
C PHE A 89 -2.45 -4.41 0.39
N VAL A 90 -3.71 -4.48 -0.06
CA VAL A 90 -4.86 -4.06 0.71
C VAL A 90 -5.70 -5.29 1.04
N LEU A 91 -5.91 -5.54 2.32
CA LEU A 91 -6.68 -6.69 2.79
C LEU A 91 -8.15 -6.32 3.01
N LYS A 92 -9.04 -7.31 2.89
CA LYS A 92 -10.45 -7.18 3.22
C LYS A 92 -10.63 -7.10 4.74
N ASP A 93 -11.69 -6.42 5.18
CA ASP A 93 -12.14 -6.37 6.58
C ASP A 93 -11.14 -5.78 7.60
N VAL A 94 -10.09 -5.11 7.13
CA VAL A 94 -9.17 -4.30 7.96
C VAL A 94 -9.38 -2.80 7.72
N PRO A 95 -9.02 -1.89 8.65
CA PRO A 95 -9.04 -0.45 8.42
C PRO A 95 -8.29 -0.01 7.15
N ILE A 96 -8.74 1.07 6.49
CA ILE A 96 -8.18 1.50 5.18
C ILE A 96 -6.68 1.86 5.22
N PHE A 97 -6.16 2.24 6.39
CA PHE A 97 -4.76 2.64 6.55
C PHE A 97 -3.82 1.46 6.79
N TRP A 98 -4.36 0.27 7.06
CA TRP A 98 -3.58 -0.95 7.31
C TRP A 98 -3.19 -1.60 5.99
N ILE A 99 -2.57 -0.82 5.11
CA ILE A 99 -1.91 -1.33 3.92
C ILE A 99 -0.67 -2.13 4.34
N VAL A 100 -0.37 -3.19 3.60
CA VAL A 100 0.79 -4.04 3.86
C VAL A 100 1.82 -3.84 2.76
N ASP A 101 2.98 -3.30 3.10
CA ASP A 101 4.10 -3.14 2.17
C ASP A 101 5.11 -4.27 2.38
N ILE A 102 5.38 -5.03 1.32
CA ILE A 102 6.34 -6.15 1.33
C ILE A 102 7.52 -5.76 0.45
N GLN A 103 8.71 -5.65 1.06
CA GLN A 103 9.97 -5.45 0.36
C GLN A 103 10.79 -6.75 0.32
N VAL A 104 11.24 -7.14 -0.87
CA VAL A 104 12.06 -8.34 -1.09
C VAL A 104 13.51 -7.94 -1.38
N PHE A 105 14.45 -8.54 -0.68
CA PHE A 105 15.88 -8.33 -0.87
C PHE A 105 16.63 -9.65 -0.93
N ALA A 106 17.79 -9.63 -1.57
CA ALA A 106 18.73 -10.73 -1.62
C ALA A 106 20.15 -10.20 -1.65
N SER A 107 21.08 -10.98 -1.10
CA SER A 107 22.52 -10.81 -1.27
C SER A 107 23.11 -12.04 -1.98
N PRO A 108 23.65 -11.91 -3.21
CA PRO A 108 23.62 -10.72 -4.05
C PRO A 108 22.21 -10.38 -4.56
N HIS A 109 21.96 -9.11 -4.94
CA HIS A 109 20.72 -8.67 -5.56
C HIS A 109 20.66 -9.13 -7.04
N HIS A 110 19.49 -9.62 -7.48
CA HIS A 110 19.24 -10.07 -8.85
C HIS A 110 18.22 -9.14 -9.55
N PRO A 111 18.63 -8.27 -10.51
CA PRO A 111 17.75 -7.31 -11.20
C PRO A 111 16.94 -7.96 -12.35
N SER A 112 16.32 -9.11 -12.08
CA SER A 112 15.60 -9.95 -13.05
C SER A 112 14.17 -9.45 -13.36
N LEU A 113 13.60 -8.62 -12.49
CA LEU A 113 12.30 -7.99 -12.65
C LEU A 113 12.46 -6.50 -12.97
N ARG A 114 12.19 -6.12 -14.22
CA ARG A 114 12.37 -4.72 -14.69
C ARG A 114 11.07 -3.97 -14.92
N GLU A 115 10.01 -4.70 -15.23
CA GLU A 115 8.72 -4.14 -15.59
C GLU A 115 7.60 -4.97 -14.97
N VAL A 116 6.55 -4.25 -14.56
CA VAL A 116 5.33 -4.79 -13.96
C VAL A 116 4.16 -4.02 -14.51
N SER A 117 3.04 -4.71 -14.69
CA SER A 117 1.77 -4.04 -14.99
C SER A 117 1.14 -3.56 -13.69
N VAL A 118 0.69 -2.31 -13.67
CA VAL A 118 -0.05 -1.72 -12.55
C VAL A 118 -1.45 -1.32 -13.01
N ASN A 119 -2.46 -1.63 -12.22
CA ASN A 119 -3.80 -1.12 -12.46
C ASN A 119 -3.83 0.35 -12.04
N LYS A 120 -4.14 1.24 -13.00
CA LYS A 120 -4.16 2.69 -12.79
C LYS A 120 -5.02 3.07 -11.58
N TYR A 121 -6.20 2.49 -11.41
CA TYR A 121 -7.16 2.88 -10.38
C TYR A 121 -6.81 2.28 -9.00
N HIS A 122 -6.21 1.09 -8.95
CA HIS A 122 -5.62 0.55 -7.71
C HIS A 122 -4.47 1.45 -7.22
N HIS A 123 -3.59 1.86 -8.14
CA HIS A 123 -2.49 2.76 -7.82
C HIS A 123 -2.99 4.15 -7.36
N LEU A 124 -4.00 4.72 -8.03
CA LEU A 124 -4.62 5.98 -7.60
C LEU A 124 -5.24 5.86 -6.21
N LEU A 125 -5.91 4.74 -5.91
CA LEU A 125 -6.53 4.49 -4.61
C LEU A 125 -5.48 4.35 -3.49
N LYS A 126 -4.39 3.61 -3.74
CA LYS A 126 -3.23 3.56 -2.82
C LYS A 126 -2.69 4.96 -2.53
N LEU A 127 -2.42 5.75 -3.58
CA LEU A 127 -1.93 7.12 -3.42
C LEU A 127 -2.92 8.00 -2.66
N TRP A 128 -4.22 7.81 -2.88
CA TRP A 128 -5.26 8.53 -2.15
C TRP A 128 -5.21 8.23 -0.65
N ILE A 129 -5.08 6.96 -0.26
CA ILE A 129 -4.96 6.56 1.16
C ILE A 129 -3.71 7.18 1.80
N LEU A 130 -2.57 7.12 1.10
CA LEU A 130 -1.31 7.73 1.57
C LEU A 130 -1.42 9.24 1.75
N ASN A 131 -2.03 9.93 0.79
CA ASN A 131 -2.22 11.38 0.86
C ASN A 131 -3.17 11.79 1.99
N LEU A 132 -4.23 11.01 2.23
CA LEU A 132 -5.10 11.23 3.37
C LEU A 132 -4.32 11.08 4.68
N LYS A 133 -3.48 10.03 4.81
CA LYS A 133 -2.61 9.80 5.97
C LYS A 133 -1.68 10.99 6.23
N TYR A 134 -1.00 11.50 5.19
CA TYR A 134 -0.12 12.66 5.30
C TYR A 134 -0.88 13.93 5.71
N TRP A 135 -2.04 14.17 5.11
CA TRP A 135 -2.86 15.34 5.43
C TRP A 135 -3.34 15.32 6.88
N ILE A 136 -3.82 14.18 7.38
CA ILE A 136 -4.25 14.03 8.77
C ILE A 136 -3.08 14.25 9.74
N ARG A 137 -1.89 13.76 9.39
CA ARG A 137 -0.66 13.96 10.18
C ARG A 137 -0.08 15.37 10.06
N ARG A 138 -0.71 16.26 9.29
CA ARG A 138 -0.25 17.64 9.03
C ARG A 138 1.16 17.69 8.44
N ASP A 139 1.46 16.73 7.57
CA ASP A 139 2.70 16.74 6.82
C ASP A 139 2.79 18.00 5.93
N GLY A 140 3.96 18.66 5.93
CA GLY A 140 4.17 19.92 5.22
C GLY A 140 3.99 19.84 3.71
N HIS A 141 4.10 18.65 3.12
CA HIS A 141 3.95 18.40 1.69
C HIS A 141 2.58 17.82 1.31
N ALA A 142 1.68 17.60 2.27
CA ALA A 142 0.39 16.97 2.01
C ALA A 142 -0.44 17.72 0.96
N ALA A 143 -0.46 19.06 0.99
CA ALA A 143 -1.19 19.87 0.02
C ALA A 143 -0.69 19.64 -1.42
N GLU A 144 0.63 19.75 -1.63
CA GLU A 144 1.26 19.55 -2.93
C GLU A 144 1.02 18.13 -3.47
N ASN A 145 1.10 17.12 -2.60
CA ASN A 145 0.90 15.73 -2.99
C ASN A 145 -0.57 15.45 -3.36
N ILE A 146 -1.54 16.04 -2.64
CA ILE A 146 -2.97 15.96 -2.99
C ILE A 146 -3.24 16.62 -4.34
N GLU A 147 -2.66 17.80 -4.60
CA GLU A 147 -2.81 18.47 -5.90
C GLU A 147 -2.20 17.66 -7.04
N ARG A 148 -1.02 17.08 -6.84
CA ARG A 148 -0.40 16.16 -7.82
C ARG A 148 -1.27 14.94 -8.09
N LEU A 149 -1.84 14.34 -7.04
CA LEU A 149 -2.78 13.22 -7.18
C LEU A 149 -4.01 13.65 -7.98
N ALA A 150 -4.61 14.80 -7.65
CA ALA A 150 -5.76 15.33 -8.37
C ALA A 150 -5.45 15.56 -9.84
N ARG A 151 -4.28 16.15 -10.17
CA ARG A 151 -3.83 16.31 -11.56
C ARG A 151 -3.69 14.97 -12.29
N LYS A 152 -3.15 13.96 -11.61
CA LYS A 152 -2.97 12.61 -12.16
C LYS A 152 -4.32 11.91 -12.43
N ALA A 153 -5.31 12.10 -11.56
CA ALA A 153 -6.61 11.44 -11.65
C ALA A 153 -7.59 12.18 -12.58
N LEU A 154 -7.69 13.50 -12.44
CA LEU A 154 -8.73 14.34 -13.04
C LEU A 154 -8.23 15.15 -14.25
N GLY A 155 -6.92 15.18 -14.51
CA GLY A 155 -6.33 16.01 -15.56
C GLY A 155 -6.04 17.43 -15.08
N ALA A 156 -6.40 18.45 -15.86
CA ALA A 156 -6.19 19.84 -15.45
C ALA A 156 -7.10 20.19 -14.27
N VAL A 157 -6.50 20.63 -13.16
CA VAL A 157 -7.21 21.04 -11.94
C VAL A 157 -7.07 22.56 -11.80
N PRO A 158 -8.15 23.32 -11.54
CA PRO A 158 -8.08 24.75 -11.28
C PRO A 158 -7.17 25.09 -10.11
N ASP A 159 -6.46 26.22 -10.20
CA ASP A 159 -5.66 26.74 -9.09
C ASP A 159 -6.57 27.02 -7.88
N SER A 160 -6.14 26.61 -6.68
CA SER A 160 -6.79 26.86 -5.38
C SER A 160 -8.12 26.15 -5.09
N GLN A 161 -8.20 24.83 -5.25
CA GLN A 161 -9.30 24.06 -4.66
C GLN A 161 -9.00 23.62 -3.22
N GLU A 162 -10.03 23.62 -2.37
CA GLU A 162 -9.94 23.04 -1.04
C GLU A 162 -9.51 21.56 -1.11
N LEU A 163 -8.52 21.17 -0.31
CA LEU A 163 -7.95 19.81 -0.32
C LEU A 163 -9.02 18.72 -0.10
N PHE A 164 -10.00 18.98 0.76
CA PHE A 164 -11.13 18.09 0.98
C PHE A 164 -11.92 17.82 -0.31
N LYS A 165 -12.17 18.87 -1.10
CA LYS A 165 -12.88 18.77 -2.37
C LYS A 165 -12.06 18.01 -3.39
N LEU A 166 -10.75 18.29 -3.49
CA LEU A 166 -9.84 17.53 -4.37
C LEU A 166 -9.85 16.04 -4.04
N MET A 167 -9.68 15.68 -2.76
CA MET A 167 -9.72 14.29 -2.32
C MET A 167 -11.08 13.63 -2.60
N SER A 168 -12.19 14.37 -2.45
CA SER A 168 -13.54 13.88 -2.75
C SER A 168 -13.74 13.58 -4.23
N GLU A 169 -13.31 14.50 -5.12
CA GLU A 169 -13.46 14.32 -6.57
C GLU A 169 -12.53 13.22 -7.10
N VAL A 170 -11.30 13.09 -6.59
CA VAL A 170 -10.42 11.97 -6.92
C VAL A 170 -11.06 10.64 -6.54
N LEU A 171 -11.66 10.53 -5.36
CA LEU A 171 -12.30 9.30 -4.92
C LEU A 171 -13.54 8.96 -5.76
N LYS A 172 -14.28 9.98 -6.21
CA LYS A 172 -15.40 9.82 -7.14
C LYS A 172 -14.94 9.28 -8.50
N GLU A 173 -13.86 9.83 -9.06
CA GLU A 173 -13.26 9.34 -10.30
C GLU A 173 -12.79 7.89 -10.17
N ILE A 174 -12.14 7.54 -9.05
CA ILE A 174 -11.76 6.15 -8.75
C ILE A 174 -13.00 5.26 -8.74
N LYS A 175 -14.06 5.64 -8.00
CA LYS A 175 -15.29 4.83 -7.89
C LYS A 175 -15.94 4.55 -9.26
N MET A 176 -15.88 5.49 -10.19
CA MET A 176 -16.52 5.35 -11.51
C MET A 176 -15.82 4.35 -12.44
N ASN A 177 -14.54 4.04 -12.17
CA ASN A 177 -13.71 3.25 -13.08
C ASN A 177 -13.06 2.02 -12.44
N ILE A 178 -13.15 1.88 -11.12
CA ILE A 178 -12.67 0.70 -10.40
C ILE A 178 -13.67 -0.45 -10.51
N GLU A 179 -13.20 -1.67 -10.26
CA GLU A 179 -14.01 -2.87 -10.33
C GLU A 179 -15.09 -2.87 -9.23
N PRO A 180 -16.32 -3.38 -9.50
CA PRO A 180 -17.44 -3.34 -8.54
C PRO A 180 -17.14 -3.97 -7.18
N GLU A 181 -16.32 -5.01 -7.14
CA GLU A 181 -15.87 -5.67 -5.90
C GLU A 181 -15.16 -4.74 -4.92
N LEU A 182 -14.62 -3.60 -5.38
CA LEU A 182 -13.94 -2.61 -4.55
C LEU A 182 -14.85 -1.46 -4.10
N PHE A 183 -16.13 -1.43 -4.50
CA PHE A 183 -17.04 -0.34 -4.18
C PHE A 183 -17.26 -0.15 -2.67
N ASP A 184 -17.35 -1.24 -1.91
CA ASP A 184 -17.50 -1.17 -0.45
C ASP A 184 -16.25 -0.59 0.22
N PHE A 185 -15.06 -0.95 -0.28
CA PHE A 185 -13.80 -0.41 0.22
C PHE A 185 -13.64 1.09 -0.11
N VAL A 186 -14.04 1.50 -1.31
CA VAL A 186 -14.09 2.93 -1.69
C VAL A 186 -15.13 3.69 -0.86
N HIS A 187 -16.24 3.05 -0.49
CA HIS A 187 -17.22 3.66 0.41
C HIS A 187 -16.62 3.94 1.79
N ARG A 188 -15.91 2.97 2.40
CA ARG A 188 -15.18 3.17 3.66
C ARG A 188 -14.14 4.29 3.57
N CYS A 189 -13.43 4.39 2.43
CA CYS A 189 -12.51 5.51 2.19
C CYS A 189 -13.24 6.86 2.26
N LYS A 190 -14.43 6.94 1.64
CA LYS A 190 -15.26 8.15 1.69
C LYS A 190 -15.67 8.47 3.12
N GLU A 191 -16.12 7.49 3.89
CA GLU A 191 -16.51 7.67 5.29
C GLU A 191 -15.34 8.21 6.13
N GLU A 192 -14.13 7.67 5.96
CA GLU A 192 -12.94 8.18 6.65
C GLU A 192 -12.64 9.63 6.24
N LEU A 193 -12.73 9.99 4.96
CA LEU A 193 -12.56 11.39 4.53
C LEU A 193 -13.59 12.32 5.20
N GLN A 194 -14.87 11.92 5.28
CA GLN A 194 -15.92 12.76 5.86
C GLN A 194 -15.71 13.09 7.34
N ARG A 195 -14.95 12.28 8.08
CA ARG A 195 -14.60 12.58 9.48
C ARG A 195 -13.73 13.84 9.63
N PHE A 196 -13.17 14.33 8.53
CA PHE A 196 -12.34 15.53 8.47
C PHE A 196 -13.00 16.66 7.68
N LYS A 197 -14.32 16.53 7.40
CA LYS A 197 -15.14 17.64 6.94
C LYS A 197 -15.47 18.49 8.17
N ASN A 198 -14.90 19.69 8.23
CA ASN A 198 -15.25 20.70 9.24
C ASN A 198 -16.75 21.01 9.19
#